data_AF-A0A5V0M524-F1
#
_entry.id   AF-A0A5V0M524-F1
#
_cell.length_a   1.000
_cell.length_b   1.000
_cell.length_c   1.000
_cell.angle_alpha   90.00
_cell.angle_beta   90.00
_cell.angle_gamma   90.00
#
_symmetry.space_group_name_H-M   'P 1'
#
loop_
_entity.id
_entity.type
_entity.pdbx_description
1 polymer ?
#
loop_
_entity_poly.entity_id
_entity_poly.type
_entity_poly.pdbx_seq_one_letter_code
_entity_poly.pdbx_strand_id
1 'polypeptide(L)' 'MNNPFFIKCLKDSEGWWTEGEVYPAHVVAGGFIQVGDDDDPNGEEWNATPVEYREDGSILYQVGGLEGEVLFEESTQ' A
#
# COMPACT_ATOMS: atom_id res chain seq x y z
N MET A 1 -10.91 -11.28 -11.64
CA MET A 1 -9.48 -11.04 -11.89
C MET A 1 -9.21 -9.64 -11.37
N ASN A 2 -8.62 -9.53 -10.17
CA ASN A 2 -8.12 -8.25 -9.71
C ASN A 2 -6.79 -8.05 -10.42
N ASN A 3 -6.71 -7.06 -11.32
CA ASN A 3 -5.45 -6.71 -11.90
C ASN A 3 -4.61 -6.07 -10.80
N PRO A 4 -3.38 -6.54 -10.54
CA PRO A 4 -2.51 -5.85 -9.62
C PRO A 4 -2.27 -4.45 -10.16
N PHE A 5 -2.41 -3.46 -9.28
CA PHE A 5 -1.96 -2.10 -9.52
C PHE A 5 -0.74 -1.85 -8.64
N PHE A 6 -0.07 -0.72 -8.86
CA PHE A 6 1.18 -0.42 -8.17
C PHE A 6 0.97 0.68 -7.15
N ILE A 7 1.55 0.51 -5.97
CA ILE A 7 1.56 1.53 -4.92
C ILE A 7 2.98 1.88 -4.53
N LYS A 8 3.23 3.16 -4.29
CA LYS A 8 4.53 3.65 -3.86
C LYS A 8 4.56 3.83 -2.35
N CYS A 9 5.58 3.30 -1.69
CA CYS A 9 5.80 3.58 -0.27
C CYS A 9 6.19 5.05 -0.09
N LEU A 10 5.39 5.79 0.68
CA LEU A 10 5.64 7.19 1.01
C LEU A 10 6.34 7.35 2.36
N LYS A 11 6.04 6.44 3.28
CA LYS A 11 6.58 6.44 4.62
C LYS A 11 6.54 5.03 5.17
N ASP A 12 7.61 4.63 5.84
CA ASP A 12 7.63 3.42 6.66
C ASP A 12 8.42 3.65 7.95
N SER A 13 7.71 3.59 9.07
CA SER A 13 8.32 3.71 10.40
C SER A 13 8.64 2.35 11.04
N GLU A 14 8.22 1.25 10.44
CA GLU A 14 8.40 -0.12 10.95
C GLU A 14 9.63 -0.80 10.36
N GLY A 15 9.99 -0.47 9.11
CA GLY A 15 11.17 -1.00 8.42
C GLY A 15 10.93 -2.26 7.60
N TRP A 16 9.68 -2.52 7.20
CA TRP A 16 9.29 -3.63 6.31
C TRP A 16 9.27 -3.23 4.83
N TRP A 17 9.15 -1.93 4.55
CA TRP A 17 9.11 -1.35 3.21
C TRP A 17 10.19 -0.28 3.04
N THR A 18 10.68 -0.16 1.82
CA THR A 18 11.63 0.89 1.44
C THR A 18 10.87 2.12 0.93
N GLU A 19 11.00 3.25 1.63
CA GLU A 19 10.43 4.53 1.20
C GLU A 19 10.89 4.91 -0.22
N GLY A 20 9.93 5.23 -1.08
CA GLY A 20 10.14 5.58 -2.47
C GLY A 20 10.00 4.42 -3.46
N GLU A 21 10.09 3.18 -3.00
CA GLU A 21 9.91 1.98 -3.84
C GLU A 21 8.44 1.68 -4.13
N VAL A 22 8.21 0.84 -5.14
CA VAL A 22 6.89 0.53 -5.68
C VAL A 22 6.59 -0.96 -5.54
N TYR A 23 5.41 -1.26 -5.00
CA TYR A 23 4.97 -2.61 -4.67
C TYR A 23 3.70 -2.96 -5.46
N PRO A 24 3.55 -4.22 -5.90
CA PRO A 24 2.28 -4.69 -6.41
C PRO A 24 1.25 -4.75 -5.27
N ALA A 25 0.03 -4.32 -5.56
CA ALA A 25 -1.09 -4.40 -4.65
C ALA A 25 -2.35 -4.87 -5.38
N HIS A 26 -3.26 -5.49 -4.65
CA HIS A 26 -4.58 -5.83 -5.18
C HIS A 26 -5.69 -5.37 -4.25
N VAL A 27 -6.75 -4.88 -4.87
CA VAL A 27 -7.95 -4.46 -4.16
C VAL A 27 -8.66 -5.68 -3.59
N VAL A 28 -9.06 -5.61 -2.32
CA VAL A 28 -9.93 -6.61 -1.67
C VAL A 28 -11.30 -5.99 -1.34
N ALA A 29 -12.12 -6.66 -0.56
CA ALA A 29 -13.47 -6.18 -0.25
C ALA A 29 -13.43 -4.81 0.46
N GLY A 30 -14.37 -3.92 0.12
CA GLY A 30 -14.53 -2.64 0.80
C GLY A 30 -13.52 -1.54 0.42
N GLY A 31 -12.72 -1.74 -0.63
CA GLY A 31 -11.72 -0.76 -1.09
C GLY A 31 -10.39 -0.82 -0.35
N PHE A 32 -10.22 -1.77 0.56
CA PHE A 32 -8.93 -2.12 1.14
C PHE A 32 -8.02 -2.73 0.08
N ILE A 33 -6.73 -2.72 0.35
CA ILE A 33 -5.72 -3.32 -0.51
C ILE A 33 -4.84 -4.27 0.30
N GLN A 34 -4.33 -5.30 -0.36
CA GLN A 34 -3.25 -6.13 0.17
C GLN A 34 -1.95 -5.78 -0.56
N VAL A 35 -0.85 -5.72 0.20
CA VAL A 35 0.49 -5.40 -0.30
C VAL A 35 1.51 -6.30 0.40
N GLY A 36 2.49 -6.81 -0.34
CA GLY A 36 3.66 -7.50 0.22
C GLY A 36 4.70 -6.52 0.74
N ASP A 37 5.76 -7.02 1.38
CA ASP A 37 6.86 -6.23 1.92
C ASP A 37 8.21 -6.57 1.25
N ASP A 38 9.32 -6.02 1.74
CA ASP A 38 10.65 -6.24 1.15
C ASP A 38 11.15 -7.69 1.29
N ASP A 39 10.68 -8.42 2.31
CA ASP A 39 11.08 -9.80 2.59
C ASP A 39 10.13 -10.81 1.91
N ASP A 40 8.83 -10.52 1.83
CA ASP A 40 7.84 -11.25 1.05
C ASP A 40 7.04 -10.33 0.10
N PRO A 41 7.58 -10.05 -1.10
CA PRO A 41 6.93 -9.16 -2.07
C PRO A 41 5.60 -9.68 -2.63
N ASN A 42 5.33 -10.98 -2.46
CA ASN A 42 4.06 -11.59 -2.87
C ASN A 42 3.18 -11.95 -1.67
N GLY A 43 3.59 -11.57 -0.46
CA GLY A 43 2.84 -11.80 0.77
C GLY A 43 1.53 -11.04 0.71
N GLU A 44 0.41 -11.74 0.90
CA GLU A 44 -0.92 -11.12 1.00
C GLU A 44 -1.22 -10.65 2.45
N GLU A 45 -0.19 -10.44 3.27
CA GLU A 45 -0.34 -10.37 4.72
C GLU A 45 -0.77 -8.97 5.21
N TRP A 46 -0.30 -7.90 4.55
CA TRP A 46 -0.57 -6.55 5.01
C TRP A 46 -1.80 -5.94 4.36
N ASN A 47 -2.75 -5.54 5.21
CA ASN A 47 -3.98 -4.89 4.78
C ASN A 47 -3.84 -3.38 4.98
N ALA A 48 -4.00 -2.61 3.90
CA ALA A 48 -4.03 -1.15 3.96
C ALA A 48 -5.42 -0.61 3.63
N THR A 49 -5.87 0.36 4.43
CA THR A 49 -7.16 1.04 4.26
C THR A 49 -6.96 2.35 3.49
N PRO A 50 -7.90 2.74 2.60
CA PRO A 50 -7.87 4.08 2.02
C PRO A 50 -8.12 5.12 3.14
N VAL A 51 -7.27 6.14 3.20
CA VAL A 51 -7.35 7.23 4.19
C VAL A 51 -7.57 8.60 3.55
N GLU A 52 -7.20 8.78 2.28
CA GLU A 52 -7.39 10.02 1.54
C GLU A 52 -7.61 9.76 0.05
N TYR A 53 -8.59 10.45 -0.55
CA TYR A 53 -8.81 10.49 -2.00
C TYR A 53 -8.35 11.86 -2.50
N ARG A 54 -7.25 11.90 -3.25
CA ARG A 54 -6.58 13.15 -3.62
C ARG A 54 -7.15 13.74 -4.91
N GLU A 55 -6.90 15.04 -5.13
CA GLU A 55 -7.41 15.78 -6.28
C GLU A 55 -6.87 15.28 -7.64
N ASP A 56 -5.67 14.69 -7.65
CA ASP A 56 -5.07 14.06 -8.83
C ASP A 56 -5.66 12.68 -9.17
N GLY A 57 -6.60 12.20 -8.34
CA GLY A 57 -7.27 10.92 -8.50
C GLY A 57 -6.56 9.75 -7.81
N SER A 58 -5.37 9.97 -7.22
CA SER A 58 -4.68 8.94 -6.45
C SER A 58 -5.32 8.74 -5.07
N ILE A 59 -5.19 7.52 -4.54
CA ILE A 59 -5.63 7.17 -3.19
C ILE A 59 -4.40 6.98 -2.29
N LEU A 60 -4.45 7.57 -1.10
CA LEU A 60 -3.51 7.29 -0.02
C LEU A 60 -4.05 6.14 0.83
N TYR A 61 -3.22 5.13 1.07
CA TYR A 61 -3.52 3.98 1.90
C TYR A 61 -2.61 3.95 3.13
N GLN A 62 -3.15 3.43 4.24
CA GLN A 62 -2.41 3.24 5.49
C GLN A 62 -2.53 1.80 5.96
N VAL A 63 -1.41 1.18 6.33
CA VAL A 63 -1.41 -0.13 6.99
C VAL A 63 -1.82 0.08 8.44
N GLY A 64 -2.89 -0.62 8.86
CA GLY A 64 -3.41 -0.55 10.22
C GLY A 64 -2.77 -1.59 11.15
N GLY A 65 -2.90 -1.38 12.46
CA GLY A 65 -2.48 -2.35 13.48
C GLY A 65 -0.99 -2.37 13.81
N LEU A 66 -0.25 -1.36 13.32
CA LEU A 66 1.17 -1.14 13.58
C LEU A 66 1.36 -0.09 14.68
N GLU A 67 2.53 -0.09 15.34
CA GLU A 67 2.88 0.97 16.31
C GLU A 67 3.26 2.27 15.59
N GLY A 68 3.97 2.14 14.46
CA GLY A 68 4.40 3.22 13.59
C GLY A 68 3.42 3.53 12.45
N GLU A 69 3.84 4.45 11.59
CA GLU A 69 3.07 4.90 10.44
C GLU A 69 3.68 4.36 9.15
N VAL A 70 2.82 3.73 8.35
CA VAL A 70 3.14 3.23 7.00
C VAL A 70 2.11 3.75 6.02
N LEU A 71 2.57 4.46 4.99
CA LEU A 71 1.71 5.12 4.01
C LEU A 71 2.11 4.74 2.58
N PHE A 72 1.10 4.51 1.75
CA PHE A 72 1.26 4.23 0.33
C PHE A 72 0.38 5.14 -0.53
N GLU A 73 0.85 5.50 -1.72
CA GLU A 73 0.01 6.15 -2.73
C GLU A 73 -0.13 5.30 -3.99
N GLU A 74 -1.24 5.41 -4.69
CA GLU A 74 -1.38 4.83 -6.03
C GLU A 74 -0.34 5.41 -6.99
N SER A 75 0.39 4.54 -7.67
CA SER A 75 1.36 4.94 -8.68
C SER A 75 0.78 4.69 -10.07
N THR A 76 0.59 5.76 -10.84
CA THR A 76 0.28 5.65 -12.26
C THR A 76 1.57 5.28 -13.01
N GLN A 77 1.65 4.05 -13.54
CA GLN A 77 2.68 3.73 -14.54
C GLN A 77 2.39 4.42 -15.87
#